data_AF-A0A966DHI0-F1
#
_entry.id   AF-A0A966DHI0-F1
#
_cell.length_a   1.000
_cell.length_b   1.000
_cell.length_c   1.000
_cell.angle_alpha   90.00
_cell.angle_beta   90.00
_cell.angle_gamma   90.00
#
_symmetry.space_group_name_H-M   'P 1'
#
loop_
_entity.id
_entity.type
_entity.pdbx_description
1 polymer ?
#
loop_
_entity_poly.entity_id
_entity_poly.type
_entity_poly.pdbx_seq_one_letter_code
_entity_poly.pdbx_strand_id
1 'polypeptide(L)'
;MEAKKANYFYAEKPVGQLLSRRDFLKAAGVSVSAIAISGYVVTDIVQKRKSYIALRQQGLYRDDKRLQKVNLTGSHQNQSCLKVYQDLGTKPMGEIAEQLLHTKTYVNRSNLLMEGVHHG
;
A
#
# COMPACT_ATOMS: atom_id res chain seq x y z
N MET A 1 40.66 68.60 12.23
CA MET A 1 39.60 67.70 12.74
C MET A 1 40.26 66.37 13.04
N GLU A 2 40.56 66.08 14.31
CA GLU A 2 41.08 64.77 14.71
C GLU A 2 39.92 63.80 14.90
N ALA A 3 39.97 62.66 14.22
CA ALA A 3 38.99 61.60 14.38
C ALA A 3 39.24 60.88 15.73
N LYS A 4 38.29 60.97 16.67
CA LYS A 4 38.30 60.20 17.92
C LYS A 4 38.27 58.70 17.60
N LYS A 5 39.35 57.99 17.95
CA LYS A 5 39.44 56.53 17.84
C LYS A 5 38.61 55.90 18.97
N ALA A 6 37.44 55.37 18.65
CA ALA A 6 36.62 54.64 19.60
C ALA A 6 37.27 53.28 19.90
N ASN A 7 37.59 53.02 21.18
CA ASN A 7 38.04 51.70 21.63
C ASN A 7 36.83 50.77 21.69
N TYR A 8 36.66 49.92 20.67
CA TYR A 8 35.67 48.86 20.70
C TYR A 8 36.18 47.70 21.54
N PHE A 9 35.53 47.45 22.68
CA PHE A 9 35.79 46.26 23.51
C PHE A 9 34.98 45.09 22.93
N TYR A 10 35.63 44.22 22.17
CA TYR A 10 35.01 43.00 21.67
C TYR A 10 34.98 41.96 22.80
N ALA A 11 33.82 41.79 23.43
CA ALA A 11 33.56 40.69 24.34
C ALA A 11 32.98 39.53 23.54
N GLU A 12 33.74 38.45 23.37
CA GLU A 12 33.21 37.22 22.79
C GLU A 12 32.03 36.74 23.63
N LYS A 13 30.87 36.49 22.98
CA LYS A 13 29.78 35.78 23.65
C LYS A 13 30.34 34.44 24.11
N PRO A 14 30.04 33.96 25.33
CA PRO A 14 30.62 32.73 25.89
C PRO A 14 30.00 31.48 25.24
N VAL A 15 30.12 31.34 23.92
CA VAL A 15 29.58 30.22 23.14
C VAL A 15 30.26 28.92 23.55
N GLY A 16 31.56 28.97 23.89
CA GLY A 16 32.31 27.83 24.42
C GLY A 16 31.89 27.35 25.82
N GLN A 17 31.21 28.19 26.61
CA GLN A 17 30.62 27.79 27.90
C GLN A 17 29.17 27.33 27.76
N LEU A 18 28.46 27.76 26.71
CA LEU A 18 27.06 27.40 26.44
C LEU A 18 26.91 26.02 25.77
N LEU A 19 27.90 25.56 25.00
CA LEU A 19 27.83 24.29 24.25
C LEU A 19 29.19 23.59 24.23
N SER A 20 29.44 22.74 25.22
CA SER A 20 30.62 21.87 25.23
C SER A 20 30.51 20.78 24.15
N ARG A 21 31.65 20.25 23.68
CA ARG A 21 31.69 19.09 22.76
C ARG A 21 30.84 17.91 23.25
N ARG A 22 30.83 17.69 24.58
CA ARG A 22 30.02 16.65 25.23
C ARG A 22 28.53 16.95 25.16
N ASP A 23 28.13 18.21 25.32
CA ASP A 23 26.73 18.62 25.30
C ASP A 23 26.19 18.60 23.87
N PHE A 24 27.03 18.95 22.89
CA PHE A 24 26.75 18.74 21.46
C PHE A 24 26.52 17.25 21.14
N LEU A 25 27.42 16.36 21.59
CA LEU A 25 27.27 14.92 21.36
C LEU A 25 26.01 14.35 22.02
N LYS A 26 25.65 14.82 23.21
CA LYS A 26 24.39 14.44 23.88
C LYS A 26 23.16 14.92 23.09
N ALA A 27 23.13 16.19 22.67
CA ALA A 27 22.03 16.75 21.90
C ALA A 27 21.88 16.04 20.55
N ALA A 28 22.99 15.83 19.83
CA ALA A 28 23.00 15.09 18.58
C ALA A 28 22.53 13.64 18.77
N GLY A 29 23.03 12.95 19.80
CA GLY A 29 22.65 11.58 20.12
C GLY A 29 21.15 11.43 20.42
N VAL A 30 20.58 12.34 21.21
CA VAL A 30 19.14 12.37 21.49
C VAL A 30 18.35 12.67 20.21
N SER A 31 18.81 13.61 19.37
CA SER A 31 18.15 13.98 18.12
C SER A 31 18.08 12.80 17.14
N VAL A 32 19.21 12.12 16.94
CA VAL A 32 19.28 10.92 16.08
C VAL A 32 18.41 9.80 16.63
N SER A 33 18.43 9.59 17.94
CA SER A 33 17.61 8.56 18.58
C SER A 33 16.12 8.83 18.41
N ALA A 34 15.68 10.09 18.57
CA ALA A 34 14.30 10.48 18.37
C ALA A 34 13.83 10.27 16.93
N ILE A 35 14.68 10.61 15.94
CA ILE A 35 14.40 10.37 14.52
C ILE A 35 14.34 8.86 14.22
N ALA A 36 15.26 8.06 14.75
CA ALA A 36 15.28 6.62 14.53
C ALA A 36 14.03 5.93 15.11
N ILE A 37 13.63 6.29 16.34
CA ILE A 37 12.45 5.73 17.00
C ILE A 37 11.18 6.12 16.24
N SER A 38 11.03 7.40 15.90
CA SER A 38 9.86 7.88 15.15
C SER A 38 9.78 7.24 13.75
N GLY A 39 10.91 7.13 13.06
CA GLY A 39 11.01 6.41 11.79
C GLY A 39 10.57 4.95 11.91
N TYR A 40 11.06 4.22 12.92
CA TYR A 40 10.68 2.83 13.16
C TYR A 40 9.16 2.69 13.35
N VAL A 41 8.55 3.49 14.23
CA VAL A 41 7.10 3.44 14.50
C VAL A 41 6.28 3.74 13.23
N VAL A 42 6.67 4.73 12.43
CA VAL A 42 5.99 5.03 11.16
C VAL A 42 6.09 3.85 10.20
N THR A 43 7.27 3.25 10.04
CA THR A 43 7.45 2.09 9.15
C THR A 43 6.65 0.88 9.61
N ASP A 44 6.59 0.61 10.92
CA ASP A 44 5.80 -0.48 11.50
C ASP A 44 4.30 -0.31 11.23
N ILE A 45 3.76 0.91 11.39
CA ILE A 45 2.36 1.22 11.06
C ILE A 45 2.10 0.99 9.57
N VAL A 46 2.98 1.46 8.69
CA VAL A 46 2.82 1.32 7.23
C VAL A 46 2.87 -0.15 6.81
N GLN A 47 3.76 -0.95 7.39
CA GLN A 47 3.86 -2.38 7.12
C GLN A 47 2.64 -3.14 7.63
N LYS A 48 2.17 -2.85 8.85
CA LYS A 48 0.97 -3.45 9.44
C LYS A 48 -0.31 -3.13 8.65
N ARG A 49 -0.41 -1.97 8.01
CA ARG A 49 -1.57 -1.64 7.15
C ARG A 49 -1.73 -2.61 5.98
N LYS A 50 -0.62 -3.10 5.42
CA LYS A 50 -0.63 -4.01 4.27
C LYS A 50 -0.52 -5.49 4.66
N SER A 51 -0.15 -5.78 5.91
CA SER A 51 0.14 -7.14 6.35
C SER A 51 -1.06 -8.07 6.21
N TYR A 52 -2.27 -7.65 6.57
CA TYR A 52 -3.46 -8.50 6.49
C TYR A 52 -3.83 -8.89 5.06
N ILE A 53 -3.66 -7.99 4.09
CA ILE A 53 -3.91 -8.30 2.67
C ILE A 53 -2.85 -9.28 2.17
N ALA A 54 -1.57 -9.05 2.50
CA ALA A 54 -0.48 -9.95 2.15
C ALA A 54 -0.66 -11.34 2.75
N LEU A 55 -1.11 -11.44 4.01
CA LEU A 55 -1.41 -12.70 4.68
C LEU A 55 -2.56 -13.46 3.99
N ARG A 56 -3.62 -12.76 3.58
CA ARG A 56 -4.72 -13.37 2.80
C ARG A 56 -4.23 -13.89 1.45
N GLN A 57 -3.42 -13.11 0.74
CA GLN A 57 -2.80 -13.54 -0.51
C GLN A 57 -1.90 -14.77 -0.30
N GLN A 58 -1.08 -14.78 0.75
CA GLN A 58 -0.24 -15.92 1.08
C GLN A 58 -1.06 -17.18 1.39
N GLY A 59 -2.19 -17.05 2.11
CA GLY A 59 -3.13 -18.15 2.34
C GLY A 59 -3.67 -18.71 1.02
N LEU A 60 -4.16 -17.83 0.14
CA LEU A 60 -4.67 -18.21 -1.18
C LEU A 60 -3.63 -18.97 -2.01
N TYR A 61 -2.39 -18.49 -2.06
CA TYR A 61 -1.32 -19.18 -2.80
C TYR A 61 -0.89 -20.50 -2.17
N ARG A 62 -1.05 -20.68 -0.85
CA ARG A 62 -0.81 -21.98 -0.20
C ARG A 62 -1.86 -23.01 -0.61
N ASP A 63 -3.11 -22.58 -0.76
CA ASP A 63 -4.18 -23.45 -1.24
C ASP A 63 -4.01 -23.79 -2.73
N ASP A 64 -3.60 -22.83 -3.57
CA ASP A 64 -3.25 -23.10 -4.97
C ASP A 64 -2.12 -24.14 -5.09
N LYS A 65 -1.05 -24.02 -4.28
CA LYS A 65 0.02 -25.04 -4.21
C LYS A 65 -0.47 -26.42 -3.80
N ARG A 66 -1.57 -26.52 -3.03
CA ARG A 66 -2.19 -27.81 -2.71
C ARG A 66 -2.87 -28.39 -3.95
N LEU A 67 -3.56 -27.57 -4.73
CA LEU A 67 -4.21 -27.98 -5.99
C LEU A 67 -3.21 -28.34 -7.09
N GLN A 68 -2.04 -27.69 -7.12
CA GLN A 68 -0.91 -28.05 -8.00
C GLN A 68 -0.48 -29.51 -7.84
N LYS A 69 -0.50 -30.04 -6.61
CA LYS A 69 -0.10 -31.43 -6.34
C LYS A 69 -1.06 -32.46 -6.93
N VAL A 70 -2.31 -32.06 -7.17
CA VAL A 70 -3.37 -32.95 -7.69
C VAL A 70 -3.77 -32.59 -9.12
N ASN A 71 -2.98 -31.76 -9.82
CA ASN A 71 -3.26 -31.31 -11.20
C ASN A 71 -4.66 -30.70 -11.37
N LEU A 72 -5.12 -29.89 -10.41
CA LEU A 72 -6.39 -29.15 -10.46
C LEU A 72 -6.16 -27.63 -10.43
N THR A 73 -5.11 -27.16 -11.09
CA THR A 73 -4.73 -25.74 -11.11
C THR A 73 -5.45 -24.96 -12.18
N GLY A 74 -5.77 -25.62 -13.30
CA GLY A 74 -6.53 -25.04 -14.39
C GLY A 74 -8.01 -25.38 -14.29
N SER A 75 -8.87 -24.40 -14.55
CA SER A 75 -10.34 -24.64 -14.58
C SER A 75 -10.75 -25.72 -15.59
N HIS A 76 -9.99 -25.91 -16.67
CA HIS A 76 -10.22 -26.97 -17.66
C HIS A 76 -9.90 -28.39 -17.15
N GLN A 77 -9.14 -28.51 -16.05
CA GLN A 77 -8.84 -29.80 -15.40
C GLN A 77 -9.97 -30.25 -14.47
N ASN A 78 -10.91 -29.36 -14.14
CA ASN A 78 -12.04 -29.65 -13.28
C ASN A 78 -13.09 -30.51 -14.04
N GLN A 79 -13.23 -31.76 -13.61
CA GLN A 79 -14.18 -32.72 -14.19
C GLN A 79 -15.64 -32.27 -14.06
N SER A 80 -15.99 -31.56 -12.99
CA SER A 80 -17.34 -31.01 -12.83
C SER A 80 -17.64 -29.97 -13.90
N CYS A 81 -16.69 -29.07 -14.21
CA CYS A 81 -16.87 -28.09 -15.26
C CYS A 81 -17.06 -28.76 -16.63
N LEU A 82 -16.23 -29.77 -16.94
CA LEU A 82 -16.35 -30.51 -18.18
C LEU A 82 -17.70 -31.21 -18.32
N LYS A 83 -18.19 -31.82 -17.23
CA LYS A 83 -19.49 -32.49 -17.21
C LYS A 83 -20.65 -31.53 -17.51
N VAL A 84 -20.64 -30.31 -16.97
CA VAL A 84 -21.68 -29.31 -17.29
C VAL A 84 -21.72 -29.00 -18.78
N TYR A 85 -20.56 -28.84 -19.43
CA TYR A 85 -20.51 -28.60 -20.88
C TYR A 85 -21.00 -29.81 -21.68
N GLN A 86 -20.67 -31.04 -21.25
CA GLN A 86 -21.13 -32.28 -21.88
C GLN A 86 -22.64 -32.45 -21.75
N ASP A 87 -23.19 -32.26 -20.54
CA ASP A 87 -24.61 -32.43 -20.24
C ASP A 87 -25.47 -31.39 -20.98
N LEU A 88 -24.96 -30.16 -21.14
CA LEU A 88 -25.60 -29.10 -21.93
C LEU A 88 -25.38 -29.23 -23.44
N GLY A 89 -24.55 -30.17 -23.88
CA GLY A 89 -24.20 -30.34 -25.30
C GLY A 89 -23.58 -29.09 -25.92
N THR A 90 -22.83 -28.31 -25.14
CA THR A 90 -22.29 -27.02 -25.58
C THR A 90 -20.78 -26.94 -25.41
N LYS A 91 -20.18 -25.93 -26.05
CA LYS A 91 -18.75 -25.61 -25.96
C LYS A 91 -18.56 -24.20 -25.41
N PRO A 92 -17.36 -23.84 -24.93
CA PRO A 92 -17.06 -22.44 -24.63
C PRO A 92 -17.39 -21.56 -25.84
N MET A 93 -18.08 -20.44 -25.63
CA MET A 93 -18.61 -19.54 -26.67
C MET A 93 -19.68 -20.16 -27.60
N GLY A 94 -20.28 -21.30 -27.24
CA GLY A 94 -21.46 -21.82 -27.92
C GLY A 94 -22.70 -20.97 -27.68
N GLU A 95 -23.74 -21.12 -28.49
CA GLU A 95 -24.98 -20.33 -28.36
C GLU A 95 -25.63 -20.47 -26.98
N ILE A 96 -25.72 -21.69 -26.46
CA ILE A 96 -26.26 -21.95 -25.11
C ILE A 96 -25.37 -21.28 -24.04
N ALA A 97 -24.05 -21.34 -24.19
CA ALA A 97 -23.12 -20.70 -23.27
C ALA A 97 -23.20 -19.16 -23.33
N GLU A 98 -23.39 -18.58 -24.52
CA GLU A 98 -23.62 -17.15 -24.72
C GLU A 98 -24.91 -16.69 -24.02
N GLN A 99 -25.99 -17.45 -24.16
CA GLN A 99 -27.28 -17.11 -23.56
C GLN A 99 -27.28 -17.21 -22.03
N LEU A 100 -26.53 -18.16 -21.46
CA LEU A 100 -26.56 -18.43 -20.02
C LEU A 100 -25.41 -17.79 -19.23
N LEU A 101 -24.20 -17.77 -19.80
CA LEU A 101 -22.97 -17.38 -19.10
C LEU A 101 -22.49 -15.98 -19.47
N HIS A 102 -22.92 -15.44 -20.62
CA HIS A 102 -22.58 -14.07 -21.02
C HIS A 102 -23.73 -13.09 -20.77
N THR A 103 -23.35 -11.83 -20.57
CA THR A 103 -24.30 -10.72 -20.51
C THR A 103 -24.37 -10.02 -21.85
N LYS A 104 -25.58 -9.64 -22.25
CA LYS A 104 -25.82 -8.90 -23.49
C LYS A 104 -25.66 -7.39 -23.33
N THR A 105 -25.68 -6.88 -22.10
CA THR A 105 -25.79 -5.45 -21.87
C THR A 105 -24.72 -4.97 -20.90
N TYR A 106 -23.88 -4.07 -21.39
CA TYR A 106 -23.01 -3.22 -20.58
C TYR A 106 -23.52 -1.80 -20.70
N VAL A 107 -23.98 -1.21 -19.60
CA VAL A 107 -24.53 0.15 -19.59
C VAL A 107 -23.40 1.14 -19.29
N ASN A 108 -23.22 2.15 -20.13
CA ASN A 108 -22.31 3.26 -19.84
C ASN A 108 -22.92 4.13 -18.73
N ARG A 109 -22.31 4.06 -17.54
CA ARG A 109 -22.76 4.74 -16.33
C ARG A 109 -22.01 6.03 -16.02
N SER A 110 -21.21 6.52 -16.95
CA SER A 110 -20.33 7.69 -16.72
C SER A 110 -21.09 8.97 -16.39
N ASN A 111 -22.40 9.04 -16.72
CA ASN A 111 -23.24 10.21 -16.50
C ASN A 111 -24.30 10.02 -15.39
N LEU A 112 -24.27 8.93 -14.60
CA LEU A 112 -25.29 8.67 -13.55
C LEU A 112 -25.31 9.69 -12.39
N LEU A 113 -24.29 10.55 -12.27
CA LEU A 113 -24.21 11.60 -11.25
C LEU A 113 -24.73 12.97 -11.73
N MET A 114 -25.11 13.12 -13.01
CA MET A 114 -25.55 14.40 -13.59
C MET A 114 -27.06 14.65 -13.46
N GLU A 115 -27.87 13.61 -13.25
CA GLU A 115 -29.29 13.75 -12.95
C GLU A 115 -29.53 13.24 -11.53
N GLY A 116 -29.59 14.18 -10.58
CA GLY A 116 -29.87 13.91 -9.18
C GLY A 116 -31.13 13.05 -9.05
N VAL A 117 -30.97 11.88 -8.45
CA VAL A 117 -32.09 11.02 -8.07
C VAL A 117 -32.85 11.74 -6.96
N HIS A 118 -33.94 12.42 -7.32
CA HIS A 118 -34.98 12.82 -6.38
C HIS A 118 -35.74 11.57 -5.97
N HIS A 119 -35.45 11.06 -4.77
CA HIS A 119 -36.35 10.13 -4.09
C HIS A 119 -37.54 10.94 -3.57
N GLY A 120 -38.68 10.82 -4.26
CA GLY A 120 -40.00 11.19 -3.76
C GLY A 120 -40.68 10.00 -3.10
#